data_AF-A0A7C9CSI6-F1
#
_entry.id   AF-A0A7C9CSI6-F1
#
_cell.length_a   1.000
_cell.length_b   1.000
_cell.length_c   1.000
_cell.angle_alpha   90.00
_cell.angle_beta   90.00
_cell.angle_gamma   90.00
#
_symmetry.space_group_name_H-M   'P 1'
#
loop_
_entity.id
_entity.type
_entity.pdbx_description
1 polymer ?
#
loop_
_entity_poly.entity_id
_entity_poly.type
_entity_poly.pdbx_seq_one_letter_code
_entity_poly.pdbx_strand_id
1 'polypeptide(L)'
;MAKLYMISSILMAALFIVSASVQFNDKGWLAWILLYASAAYVNLTSCIKQLPLKFVGGMSKLTGFHAQFLLTQVILDDSFHGKAGLWSLDMREKLVREKLGCILVILSVVLQTSAIELFHRDPSRRVNMQVSPSIQNGMAILVGIGYGLSFVFLKY
;
A
#
# COMPACT_ATOMS: atom_id res chain seq x y z
N MET A 1 12.86 -2.92 18.44
CA MET A 1 11.43 -2.73 18.11
C MET A 1 11.24 -1.77 16.93
N ALA A 2 11.70 -0.51 16.99
CA ALA A 2 11.64 0.46 15.89
C ALA A 2 12.14 -0.01 14.49
N LYS A 3 13.17 -0.87 14.47
CA LYS A 3 13.79 -1.36 13.23
C LYS A 3 12.83 -2.16 12.34
N LEU A 4 11.94 -2.98 12.93
CA LEU A 4 11.05 -3.82 12.12
C LEU A 4 10.02 -2.97 11.37
N TYR A 5 9.39 -2.01 12.03
CA TYR A 5 8.44 -1.11 11.37
C TYR A 5 9.07 -0.35 10.20
N MET A 6 10.30 0.14 10.39
CA MET A 6 11.05 0.85 9.37
C MET A 6 11.39 -0.07 8.18
N ILE A 7 11.94 -1.25 8.46
CA ILE A 7 12.29 -2.23 7.43
C ILE A 7 11.03 -2.66 6.67
N SER A 8 9.94 -2.99 7.36
CA SER A 8 8.68 -3.37 6.72
C SER A 8 8.10 -2.23 5.88
N SER A 9 8.20 -0.98 6.33
CA SER A 9 7.74 0.18 5.53
C SER A 9 8.60 0.35 4.26
N ILE A 10 9.93 0.20 4.36
CA ILE A 10 10.82 0.25 3.19
C ILE A 10 10.50 -0.88 2.21
N LEU A 11 10.32 -2.10 2.72
CA LEU A 11 9.97 -3.27 1.90
C LEU A 11 8.61 -3.07 1.20
N MET A 12 7.60 -2.53 1.89
CA MET A 12 6.34 -2.18 1.24
C MET A 12 6.52 -1.12 0.15
N ALA A 13 7.32 -0.08 0.42
CA ALA A 13 7.60 0.94 -0.59
C ALA A 13 8.29 0.34 -1.82
N ALA A 14 9.28 -0.53 -1.63
CA ALA A 14 9.96 -1.23 -2.71
C ALA A 14 8.99 -2.08 -3.52
N LEU A 15 8.09 -2.82 -2.86
CA LEU A 15 7.07 -3.62 -3.53
C LEU A 15 6.12 -2.74 -4.37
N PHE A 16 5.70 -1.58 -3.87
CA PHE A 16 4.89 -0.64 -4.64
C PHE A 16 5.65 -0.01 -5.81
N ILE A 17 6.94 0.32 -5.66
CA ILE A 17 7.77 0.82 -6.78
C ILE A 17 7.86 -0.24 -7.89
N VAL A 18 8.13 -1.49 -7.52
CA VAL A 18 8.13 -2.61 -8.48
C VAL A 18 6.74 -2.77 -9.11
N SER A 19 5.68 -2.71 -8.32
CA SER A 19 4.30 -2.76 -8.82
C SER A 19 3.99 -1.62 -9.79
N ALA A 20 4.51 -0.41 -9.57
CA ALA A 20 4.35 0.71 -10.51
C ALA A 20 5.09 0.45 -11.84
N SER A 21 6.29 -0.12 -11.77
CA SER A 21 7.14 -0.37 -12.94
C SER A 21 6.52 -1.36 -13.94
N VAL A 22 5.68 -2.29 -13.48
CA VAL A 22 5.02 -3.25 -14.36
C VAL A 22 3.75 -2.69 -15.03
N GLN A 23 3.27 -1.51 -14.63
CA GLN A 23 2.02 -0.93 -15.15
C GLN A 23 2.18 -0.08 -16.41
N PHE A 24 3.40 0.23 -16.85
CA PHE A 24 3.64 1.15 -17.97
C PHE A 24 3.00 0.72 -19.31
N ASN A 25 2.62 -0.55 -19.46
CA ASN A 25 2.08 -1.10 -20.70
C ASN A 25 0.56 -1.26 -20.71
N ASP A 26 -0.14 -0.82 -19.66
CA ASP A 26 -1.57 -1.08 -19.49
C ASP A 26 -2.47 0.12 -19.80
N LYS A 27 -3.69 -0.13 -20.31
CA LYS A 27 -4.70 0.95 -20.44
C LYS A 27 -5.01 1.53 -19.06
N GLY A 28 -4.97 2.86 -18.93
CA GLY A 28 -5.15 3.54 -17.64
C GLY A 28 -3.91 3.53 -16.73
N TRP A 29 -2.73 3.16 -17.25
CA TRP A 29 -1.47 3.05 -16.52
C TRP A 29 -1.16 4.22 -15.59
N LEU A 30 -1.43 5.46 -16.01
CA LEU A 30 -1.14 6.67 -15.22
C LEU A 30 -1.78 6.64 -13.84
N ALA A 31 -3.04 6.22 -13.73
CA ALA A 31 -3.75 6.19 -12.47
C ALA A 31 -3.14 5.15 -11.51
N TRP A 32 -2.71 4.01 -12.05
CA TRP A 32 -2.05 2.93 -11.32
C TRP A 32 -0.64 3.30 -10.89
N ILE A 33 0.16 3.91 -11.78
CA ILE A 33 1.49 4.40 -11.44
C ILE A 33 1.40 5.46 -10.35
N LEU A 34 0.47 6.40 -10.47
CA LEU A 34 0.29 7.44 -9.46
C LEU A 34 -0.13 6.82 -8.11
N LEU A 35 -1.01 5.82 -8.11
CA LEU A 35 -1.40 5.08 -6.91
C LEU A 35 -0.20 4.44 -6.22
N TYR A 36 0.56 3.62 -6.95
CA TYR A 36 1.67 2.89 -6.38
C TYR A 36 2.84 3.80 -5.99
N ALA A 37 3.12 4.85 -6.78
CA ALA A 37 4.16 5.84 -6.46
C ALA A 37 3.80 6.64 -5.20
N SER A 38 2.55 7.09 -5.06
CA SER A 38 2.10 7.79 -3.86
C SER A 38 2.05 6.88 -2.63
N ALA A 39 1.66 5.61 -2.78
CA ALA A 39 1.72 4.61 -1.73
C ALA A 39 3.16 4.31 -1.29
N ALA A 40 4.11 4.20 -2.23
CA ALA A 40 5.53 4.06 -1.94
C ALA A 40 6.06 5.27 -1.18
N TYR A 41 5.70 6.48 -1.61
CA TYR A 41 6.07 7.72 -0.94
C TYR A 41 5.59 7.75 0.51
N VAL A 42 4.29 7.46 0.74
CA VAL A 42 3.70 7.41 2.08
C VAL A 42 4.46 6.42 2.98
N ASN A 43 4.84 5.24 2.46
CA ASN A 43 5.61 4.28 3.23
C ASN A 43 7.05 4.72 3.52
N LEU A 44 7.71 5.41 2.59
CA LEU A 44 9.06 5.97 2.79
C LEU A 44 9.09 7.13 3.79
N THR A 45 7.97 7.85 3.99
CA THR A 45 7.92 8.95 4.97
C THR A 45 8.23 8.50 6.40
N SER A 46 8.00 7.22 6.71
CA SER A 46 8.42 6.60 7.97
C SER A 46 9.92 6.78 8.22
N CYS A 47 10.75 6.82 7.18
CA CYS A 47 12.20 7.00 7.26
C CYS A 47 12.64 8.47 7.31
N ILE A 48 11.76 9.41 6.98
CA ILE A 48 12.09 10.83 6.83
C ILE A 48 11.48 11.64 7.98
N LYS A 49 12.24 11.77 9.07
CA LYS A 49 11.80 12.47 10.31
C LYS A 49 11.59 13.99 10.14
N GLN A 50 12.13 14.58 9.08
CA GLN A 50 12.05 16.03 8.85
C GLN A 50 10.73 16.46 8.20
N LEU A 51 9.96 15.53 7.61
CA LEU A 51 8.72 15.90 6.94
C LEU A 51 7.65 16.35 7.94
N PRO A 52 6.85 17.39 7.61
CA PRO A 52 5.75 17.81 8.45
C PRO A 52 4.65 16.74 8.47
N LEU A 53 4.27 16.28 9.67
CA LEU A 53 3.27 15.23 9.86
C LEU A 53 1.93 15.54 9.17
N LYS A 54 1.51 16.81 9.19
CA LYS A 54 0.26 17.26 8.54
C LYS A 54 0.29 17.00 7.04
N PHE A 55 1.43 17.25 6.40
CA PHE A 55 1.61 17.00 4.96
C PHE A 55 1.58 15.50 4.67
N VAL A 56 2.32 14.70 5.45
CA VAL A 56 2.34 13.24 5.30
C VAL A 56 0.93 12.66 5.50
N GLY A 57 0.21 13.10 6.53
CA GLY A 57 -1.16 12.67 6.80
C GLY A 57 -2.12 13.04 5.66
N GLY A 58 -1.95 14.23 5.06
CA GLY A 58 -2.71 14.65 3.87
C GLY A 58 -2.45 13.74 2.66
N MET A 59 -1.18 13.46 2.36
CA MET A 59 -0.79 12.54 1.28
C MET A 59 -1.29 11.12 1.52
N SER A 60 -1.24 10.64 2.76
CA SER A 60 -1.77 9.33 3.17
C SER A 60 -3.27 9.24 2.88
N LYS A 61 -4.06 10.24 3.29
CA LYS A 61 -5.50 10.30 3.01
C LYS A 61 -5.81 10.35 1.52
N LEU A 62 -5.12 11.21 0.76
CA LEU A 62 -5.31 11.33 -0.68
C LEU A 62 -5.02 10.01 -1.39
N THR A 63 -3.92 9.35 -1.02
CA THR A 63 -3.54 8.02 -1.55
C THR A 63 -4.61 6.98 -1.23
N GLY A 64 -5.13 6.97 0.00
CA GLY A 64 -6.21 6.07 0.41
C GLY A 64 -7.50 6.28 -0.37
N PHE A 65 -7.92 7.54 -0.59
CA PHE A 65 -9.08 7.86 -1.43
C PHE A 65 -8.88 7.42 -2.86
N HIS A 66 -7.71 7.69 -3.45
CA HIS A 66 -7.37 7.26 -4.80
C HIS A 66 -7.40 5.73 -4.94
N ALA A 67 -6.86 5.01 -3.94
CA ALA A 67 -6.91 3.54 -3.88
C ALA A 67 -8.34 3.00 -3.83
N GLN A 68 -9.20 3.61 -3.00
CA GLN A 68 -10.58 3.20 -2.85
C GLN A 68 -11.43 3.50 -4.10
N PHE A 69 -11.17 4.63 -4.75
CA PHE A 69 -11.78 4.96 -6.03
C PHE A 69 -11.43 3.93 -7.10
N LEU A 70 -10.13 3.59 -7.25
CA LEU A 70 -9.68 2.57 -8.20
C LEU A 70 -10.22 1.18 -7.85
N LEU A 71 -10.28 0.80 -6.58
CA LEU A 71 -10.89 -0.47 -6.16
C LEU A 71 -12.35 -0.56 -6.61
N THR A 72 -13.11 0.54 -6.46
CA THR A 72 -14.52 0.60 -6.89
C THR A 72 -14.63 0.42 -8.40
N GLN A 73 -13.76 1.08 -9.17
CA GLN A 73 -13.71 0.92 -10.64
C GLN A 73 -13.45 -0.53 -11.03
N VAL A 74 -12.45 -1.19 -10.42
CA VAL A 74 -12.13 -2.60 -10.74
C VAL A 74 -13.27 -3.55 -10.35
N ILE A 75 -13.98 -3.29 -9.25
CA ILE A 75 -15.16 -4.08 -8.85
C ILE A 75 -16.30 -3.92 -9.85
N LEU A 76 -16.54 -2.69 -10.32
CA LEU A 76 -17.56 -2.42 -11.35
C LEU A 76 -17.19 -3.11 -12.67
N ASP A 77 -15.95 -2.97 -13.12
CA ASP A 77 -15.46 -3.60 -14.35
C ASP A 77 -15.60 -5.13 -14.31
N ASP A 78 -15.29 -5.76 -13.19
CA ASP A 78 -15.48 -7.20 -13.01
C ASP A 78 -16.98 -7.59 -12.99
N SER A 79 -17.83 -6.76 -12.39
CA SER A 79 -19.28 -7.00 -12.33
C SER A 79 -19.94 -6.89 -13.70
N PHE A 80 -19.52 -5.93 -14.53
CA PHE A 80 -20.09 -5.73 -15.87
C PHE A 80 -19.54 -6.70 -16.91
N HIS A 81 -18.27 -7.10 -16.81
CA HIS A 81 -17.63 -7.93 -17.83
C HIS A 81 -17.54 -9.42 -17.43
N GLY A 82 -17.83 -9.78 -16.18
CA GLY A 82 -18.08 -11.16 -15.74
C GLY A 82 -16.89 -12.12 -15.86
N LYS A 83 -15.65 -11.63 -15.83
CA LYS A 83 -14.47 -12.43 -16.22
C LYS A 83 -13.80 -13.19 -15.09
N ALA A 84 -13.72 -12.61 -13.88
CA ALA A 84 -12.99 -13.25 -12.78
C ALA A 84 -13.93 -13.63 -11.62
N GLY A 85 -14.99 -12.86 -11.37
CA GLY A 85 -15.87 -13.09 -10.23
C GLY A 85 -15.29 -12.52 -8.93
N LEU A 86 -16.17 -12.05 -8.04
CA LEU A 86 -15.79 -11.23 -6.88
C LEU A 86 -14.81 -11.91 -5.90
N TRP A 87 -14.84 -13.24 -5.81
CA TRP A 87 -14.02 -14.05 -4.91
C TRP A 87 -12.90 -14.82 -5.62
N SER A 88 -12.69 -14.61 -6.91
CA SER A 88 -11.59 -15.28 -7.59
C SER A 88 -10.25 -14.71 -7.14
N LEU A 89 -9.35 -15.65 -6.83
CA LEU A 89 -7.96 -15.39 -6.49
C LEU A 89 -7.04 -15.86 -7.62
N ASP A 90 -7.57 -16.05 -8.83
CA ASP A 90 -6.75 -16.39 -9.98
C ASP A 90 -5.90 -15.19 -10.41
N MET A 91 -4.62 -15.20 -10.02
CA MET A 91 -3.65 -14.16 -10.31
C MET A 91 -3.30 -14.05 -11.80
N ARG A 92 -3.73 -15.00 -12.64
CA ARG A 92 -3.62 -14.87 -14.11
C ARG A 92 -4.49 -13.73 -14.61
N GLU A 93 -5.64 -13.52 -13.97
CA GLU A 93 -6.56 -12.46 -14.31
C GLU A 93 -6.05 -11.10 -13.84
N LYS A 94 -6.01 -10.14 -14.77
CA LYS A 94 -5.54 -8.78 -14.49
C LYS A 94 -6.38 -8.10 -13.40
N LEU A 95 -7.69 -8.26 -13.45
CA LEU A 95 -8.63 -7.67 -12.50
C LEU A 95 -8.38 -8.15 -11.06
N VAL A 96 -8.02 -9.42 -10.87
CA VAL A 96 -7.71 -9.97 -9.55
C VAL A 96 -6.45 -9.31 -8.97
N ARG A 97 -5.41 -9.13 -9.80
CA ARG A 97 -4.17 -8.45 -9.39
C ARG A 97 -4.41 -6.99 -9.03
N GLU A 98 -5.22 -6.28 -9.81
CA GLU A 98 -5.59 -4.89 -9.56
C GLU A 98 -6.39 -4.73 -8.25
N LYS A 99 -7.36 -5.60 -7.99
CA LYS A 99 -8.10 -5.63 -6.72
C LYS A 99 -7.17 -5.84 -5.53
N LEU A 100 -6.32 -6.87 -5.60
CA LEU A 100 -5.39 -7.19 -4.52
C LEU A 100 -4.35 -6.08 -4.31
N GLY A 101 -3.86 -5.47 -5.39
CA GLY A 101 -2.98 -4.30 -5.33
C GLY A 101 -3.63 -3.12 -4.60
N CYS A 102 -4.87 -2.77 -4.96
CA CYS A 102 -5.64 -1.74 -4.26
C CYS A 102 -5.84 -2.06 -2.78
N ILE A 103 -6.23 -3.29 -2.44
CA ILE A 103 -6.43 -3.73 -1.05
C ILE A 103 -5.12 -3.60 -0.26
N LEU A 104 -4.00 -4.02 -0.85
CA LEU A 104 -2.68 -3.92 -0.22
C LEU A 104 -2.28 -2.46 0.06
N VAL A 105 -2.54 -1.56 -0.89
CA VAL A 105 -2.31 -0.12 -0.72
C VAL A 105 -3.18 0.45 0.40
N ILE A 106 -4.49 0.15 0.41
CA ILE A 106 -5.41 0.65 1.44
C ILE A 106 -4.95 0.21 2.84
N LEU A 107 -4.65 -1.08 3.03
CA LEU A 107 -4.20 -1.59 4.33
C LEU A 107 -2.88 -0.96 4.77
N SER A 108 -1.93 -0.79 3.84
CA SER A 108 -0.65 -0.14 4.12
C SER A 108 -0.83 1.32 4.56
N VAL A 109 -1.66 2.07 3.83
CA VAL A 109 -1.97 3.47 4.11
C VAL A 109 -2.73 3.64 5.44
N VAL A 110 -3.64 2.73 5.78
CA VAL A 110 -4.33 2.73 7.08
C VAL A 110 -3.33 2.57 8.21
N LEU A 111 -2.41 1.60 8.11
CA LEU A 111 -1.36 1.39 9.12
C LEU A 111 -0.43 2.61 9.26
N GLN A 112 -0.03 3.22 8.14
CA GLN A 112 0.78 4.44 8.15
C GLN A 112 0.01 5.62 8.79
N THR A 113 -1.28 5.75 8.50
CA THR A 113 -2.13 6.80 9.10
C THR A 113 -2.25 6.61 10.61
N SER A 114 -2.45 5.38 11.09
CA SER A 114 -2.46 5.08 12.53
C SER A 114 -1.12 5.40 13.21
N ALA A 115 0.01 5.18 12.52
CA ALA A 115 1.33 5.57 13.02
C ALA A 115 1.48 7.10 13.10
N ILE A 116 1.03 7.82 12.08
CA ILE A 116 1.05 9.29 12.04
C ILE A 116 0.21 9.88 13.16
N GLU A 117 -0.99 9.34 13.41
CA GLU A 117 -1.84 9.77 14.53
C GLU A 117 -1.17 9.55 15.89
N LEU A 118 -0.50 8.41 16.07
CA LEU A 118 0.27 8.13 17.28
C LEU A 118 1.39 9.17 17.49
N PHE A 119 2.12 9.51 16.42
CA PHE A 119 3.17 10.52 16.45
C PHE A 119 2.63 11.94 16.64
N HIS A 120 1.38 12.22 16.22
CA HIS A 120 0.73 13.51 16.46
C HIS A 120 0.31 13.67 17.92
N ARG A 121 -0.11 12.58 18.58
CA ARG A 121 -0.43 12.57 20.02
C ARG A 121 0.82 12.70 20.88
N ASP A 122 1.92 12.05 20.47
CA ASP A 122 3.18 12.03 21.20
C ASP A 122 4.37 12.18 20.23
N PRO A 123 4.88 13.42 20.04
CA PRO A 123 5.99 13.69 19.13
C PRO A 123 7.29 12.98 19.52
N SER A 124 7.49 12.68 20.81
CA SER A 124 8.68 12.00 21.31
C SER A 124 8.81 10.58 20.75
N ARG A 125 7.66 9.92 20.52
CA ARG A 125 7.60 8.60 19.87
C ARG A 125 8.10 8.61 18.44
N ARG A 126 7.94 9.72 17.72
CA ARG A 126 8.47 9.84 16.36
C ARG A 126 10.00 9.88 16.36
N VAL A 127 10.59 10.62 17.30
CA VAL A 127 12.05 10.71 17.45
C VAL A 127 12.64 9.34 17.76
N ASN A 128 12.01 8.62 18.69
CA ASN A 128 12.40 7.28 19.10
C ASN A 128 11.87 6.16 18.19
N MET A 129 11.10 6.53 17.14
CA MET A 129 10.45 5.63 16.19
C MET A 129 9.67 4.49 16.88
N GLN A 130 9.01 4.83 17.99
CA GLN A 130 8.20 3.91 18.79
C GLN A 130 6.79 3.86 18.24
N VAL A 131 6.43 2.70 17.69
CA VAL A 131 5.09 2.43 17.14
C VAL A 131 4.46 1.30 17.95
N SER A 132 3.14 1.26 18.01
CA SER A 132 2.43 0.18 18.69
C SER A 132 2.78 -1.19 18.09
N PRO A 133 2.94 -2.26 18.90
CA PRO A 133 3.22 -3.60 18.38
C PRO A 133 2.22 -4.07 17.32
N SER A 134 0.94 -3.69 17.43
CA SER A 134 -0.09 -4.03 16.45
C SER A 134 0.18 -3.43 15.07
N ILE A 135 0.67 -2.18 15.01
CA ILE A 135 1.01 -1.51 13.74
C ILE A 135 2.28 -2.14 13.15
N GLN A 136 3.28 -2.41 13.99
CA GLN A 136 4.53 -3.03 13.58
C GLN A 136 4.30 -4.43 13.00
N ASN A 137 3.56 -5.28 13.70
CA ASN A 137 3.23 -6.64 13.26
C ASN A 137 2.31 -6.60 12.05
N GLY A 138 1.31 -5.70 12.03
CA GLY A 138 0.43 -5.51 10.88
C GLY A 138 1.20 -5.18 9.60
N MET A 139 2.16 -4.25 9.68
CA MET A 139 2.99 -3.90 8.51
C MET A 139 3.88 -5.07 8.08
N ALA A 140 4.46 -5.81 9.03
CA ALA A 140 5.29 -6.98 8.72
C ALA A 140 4.48 -8.11 8.06
N ILE A 141 3.27 -8.40 8.55
CA ILE A 141 2.35 -9.36 7.95
C ILE A 141 1.97 -8.91 6.53
N LEU A 142 1.67 -7.63 6.35
CA LEU A 142 1.30 -7.07 5.05
C LEU A 142 2.43 -7.21 4.02
N VAL A 143 3.68 -6.98 4.42
CA VAL A 143 4.87 -7.26 3.60
C VAL A 143 4.93 -8.74 3.25
N GLY A 144 4.78 -9.64 4.22
CA GLY A 144 4.78 -11.08 3.98
C GLY A 144 3.74 -11.51 2.96
N ILE A 145 2.52 -10.98 3.07
CA ILE A 145 1.44 -11.22 2.10
C ILE A 145 1.80 -10.65 0.72
N GLY A 146 2.25 -9.39 0.64
CA GLY A 146 2.58 -8.73 -0.63
C GLY A 146 3.67 -9.45 -1.42
N TYR A 147 4.78 -9.81 -0.74
CA TYR A 147 5.86 -10.57 -1.36
C TYR A 147 5.43 -12.01 -1.67
N GLY A 148 4.67 -12.67 -0.78
CA GLY A 148 4.11 -14.00 -1.03
C GLY A 148 3.24 -14.05 -2.28
N LEU A 149 2.35 -13.07 -2.46
CA LEU A 149 1.53 -12.92 -3.66
C LEU A 149 2.39 -12.70 -4.92
N SER A 150 3.49 -11.95 -4.80
CA SER A 150 4.42 -11.71 -5.89
C SER A 150 5.18 -12.98 -6.31
N PHE A 151 5.52 -13.86 -5.37
CA PHE A 151 6.11 -15.17 -5.68
C PHE A 151 5.13 -16.13 -6.36
N VAL A 152 3.86 -16.14 -5.95
CA VAL A 152 2.82 -16.94 -6.63
C VAL A 152 2.66 -16.49 -8.08
N PHE A 153 2.78 -15.19 -8.34
CA PHE A 153 2.71 -14.63 -9.70
C PHE A 153 3.87 -15.09 -10.59
N LEU A 154 5.11 -15.14 -10.09
CA LEU A 154 6.28 -15.56 -10.89
C LEU A 154 6.32 -17.06 -11.22
N LYS A 155 5.52 -17.88 -10.51
CA LYS A 155 5.49 -19.34 -10.71
C LYS A 155 4.56 -19.76 -11.87
N TYR A 156 3.71 -18.87 -12.39
CA TYR A 156 2.63 -19.18 -13.34
C TYR A 156 2.64 -18.31 -14.59
#